data_AF-A0AAJ2R5B8-F1
#
_entry.id   AF-A0AAJ2R5B8-F1
#
_cell.length_a   1.000
_cell.length_b   1.000
_cell.length_c   1.000
_cell.angle_alpha   90.00
_cell.angle_beta   90.00
_cell.angle_gamma   90.00
#
_symmetry.space_group_name_H-M   'P 1'
#
loop_
_entity.id
_entity.type
_entity.pdbx_description
1 polymer ?
#
loop_
_entity_poly.entity_id
_entity_poly.type
_entity_poly.pdbx_seq_one_letter_code
_entity_poly.pdbx_strand_id
1 'polypeptide(L)'
;MRTPVTLNAAQRAADLQRNNTSEIGVSAKADLPTVQPQEKSQSMNDSATKPNKQALQLEAARKALAAPTAIPRNATAGVDPLAEVDGAVSTLDPDDIEIYKHNPRTRPNPKREEIKASMIAEGRITNTIMVTRRSPAEKYFPYGGGNTRVSIAQELKREGDTRFDKLTVITRKWPGEAAVISAHLSENDNRGDISFWERAKGVASYKSKFEEENGCALSSTELNKALKKQGLNYGIRMIQNFAFAVEHMHFIGNWLRTDEVNNVLKPLISGIYEIAEKFDKSKEARVAVEEIFLMHGQDLESLEASNVAKDPAERKEVVVDLQSLVLDLQTVGAKAIGIEIDNLPAAVSALVANPKITAEELASLKAVAPEAKPSGQQAPLGGMLGAVGGGATNQQPAASRKSSQVKPANSDADALANFAKRLSDDILALNAVVPISDFIVVESQMPLGFIVEIPSDVQMVDGQALDEEKQDLRTALWSVLAVFTGQFNQELASLCTKDTRWRQALKTSEAEMRDVCAAAGLAFKSGVLYTHSLHFARLLGSPVIGTPFVNFLGTVSEYFAAYPAKAQIPYKPLFS
;
A
#
# COMPACT_ATOMS: atom_id res chain seq x y z
N MET A 1 10.45 31.45 -36.04
CA MET A 1 11.73 30.95 -35.53
C MET A 1 11.46 30.06 -34.31
N ARG A 2 11.99 28.83 -34.28
CA ARG A 2 11.91 27.92 -33.12
C ARG A 2 12.98 28.32 -32.10
N THR A 3 12.59 28.54 -30.85
CA THR A 3 13.52 28.71 -29.73
C THR A 3 14.01 27.34 -29.22
N PRO A 4 15.30 27.16 -28.85
CA PRO A 4 15.82 25.88 -28.37
C PRO A 4 15.37 25.54 -26.94
N VAL A 5 15.32 24.24 -26.64
CA VAL A 5 14.72 23.59 -25.45
C VAL A 5 15.59 23.67 -24.18
N THR A 6 16.38 24.73 -23.98
CA THR A 6 17.34 24.79 -22.86
C THR A 6 17.24 26.02 -21.95
N LEU A 7 16.17 26.83 -22.06
CA LEU A 7 16.01 28.04 -21.22
C LEU A 7 14.94 27.89 -20.12
N ASN A 8 15.31 28.22 -18.89
CA ASN A 8 14.38 28.27 -17.77
C ASN A 8 13.48 29.54 -17.84
N ALA A 9 12.44 29.60 -17.00
CA ALA A 9 11.37 30.59 -17.12
C ALA A 9 11.86 32.05 -16.98
N ALA A 10 12.88 32.28 -16.16
CA ALA A 10 13.49 33.62 -15.99
C ALA A 10 14.21 34.08 -17.27
N GLN A 11 14.90 33.17 -17.96
CA GLN A 11 15.60 33.47 -19.21
C GLN A 11 14.63 33.75 -20.37
N ARG A 12 13.47 33.08 -20.40
CA ARG A 12 12.40 33.36 -21.37
C ARG A 12 11.78 34.75 -21.22
N ALA A 13 11.62 35.23 -19.98
CA ALA A 13 11.12 36.58 -19.72
C ALA A 13 12.11 37.67 -20.18
N ALA A 14 13.42 37.43 -19.99
CA ALA A 14 14.47 38.36 -20.41
C ALA A 14 14.65 38.45 -21.93
N ASP A 15 14.44 37.35 -22.66
CA ASP A 15 14.47 37.34 -24.14
C ASP A 15 13.24 38.03 -24.76
N LEU A 16 12.06 37.86 -24.16
CA LEU A 16 10.85 38.56 -24.57
C LEU A 16 10.95 40.07 -24.35
N GLN A 17 11.64 40.51 -23.28
CA GLN A 17 11.88 41.95 -23.04
C GLN A 17 12.94 42.55 -23.98
N ARG A 18 13.96 41.78 -24.40
CA ARG A 18 14.98 42.23 -25.36
C ARG A 18 14.45 42.38 -26.78
N ASN A 19 13.52 41.51 -27.20
CA ASN A 19 12.95 41.57 -28.55
C ASN A 19 11.84 42.63 -28.73
N ASN A 20 11.32 43.20 -27.63
CA ASN A 20 10.24 44.19 -27.69
C ASN A 20 10.74 45.66 -27.73
N THR A 21 12.04 45.88 -27.62
CA THR A 21 12.66 47.22 -27.61
C THR A 21 13.40 47.59 -28.90
N SER A 22 13.32 46.76 -29.94
CA SER A 22 14.04 46.97 -31.19
C SER A 22 13.12 46.89 -32.42
N GLU A 23 12.08 47.74 -32.48
CA GLU A 23 11.46 48.14 -33.76
C GLU A 23 10.55 49.37 -33.61
N ILE A 24 11.17 50.54 -33.34
CA ILE A 24 10.60 51.85 -33.69
C ILE A 24 11.73 52.65 -34.34
N GLY A 25 11.66 52.81 -35.67
CA GLY A 25 12.60 53.60 -36.48
C GLY A 25 11.91 54.12 -37.74
N VAL A 26 11.81 55.45 -37.82
CA VAL A 26 11.09 56.28 -38.80
C VAL A 26 11.90 56.49 -40.09
N SER A 27 11.26 56.55 -41.28
CA SER A 27 11.62 57.54 -42.32
C SER A 27 10.52 57.77 -43.39
N ALA A 28 10.40 59.03 -43.81
CA ALA A 28 9.43 59.65 -44.74
C ALA A 28 9.84 59.49 -46.23
N LYS A 29 9.08 59.85 -47.30
CA LYS A 29 8.42 61.13 -47.65
C LYS A 29 7.67 61.02 -49.03
N ALA A 30 6.93 62.09 -49.38
CA ALA A 30 6.35 62.52 -50.68
C ALA A 30 4.96 62.00 -51.08
N ASP A 31 4.01 62.76 -51.63
CA ASP A 31 3.72 64.20 -51.74
C ASP A 31 2.22 64.33 -52.16
N LEU A 32 1.55 65.40 -51.74
CA LEU A 32 0.15 65.80 -52.06
C LEU A 32 0.11 66.60 -53.40
N PRO A 33 -1.01 66.71 -54.17
CA PRO A 33 -2.17 67.53 -53.74
C PRO A 33 -3.60 67.19 -54.28
N THR A 34 -4.58 67.45 -53.42
CA THR A 34 -5.81 68.28 -53.56
C THR A 34 -6.59 68.35 -54.89
N VAL A 35 -7.91 68.03 -54.89
CA VAL A 35 -9.03 68.80 -55.52
C VAL A 35 -10.41 68.39 -54.90
N GLN A 36 -11.22 69.36 -54.45
CA GLN A 36 -12.70 69.35 -54.37
C GLN A 36 -13.25 70.22 -55.53
N PRO A 37 -14.58 70.39 -55.76
CA PRO A 37 -15.66 69.45 -56.13
C PRO A 37 -16.47 69.94 -57.37
N GLN A 38 -17.55 69.22 -57.76
CA GLN A 38 -18.65 69.60 -58.71
C GLN A 38 -18.28 69.61 -60.22
N GLU A 39 -19.13 69.33 -61.22
CA GLU A 39 -20.58 69.11 -61.35
C GLU A 39 -20.90 68.42 -62.70
N LYS A 40 -22.03 67.68 -62.77
CA LYS A 40 -22.90 67.38 -63.93
C LYS A 40 -22.29 66.96 -65.28
N SER A 41 -22.69 65.79 -65.77
CA SER A 41 -23.79 65.63 -66.76
C SER A 41 -23.85 64.20 -67.31
N GLN A 42 -25.05 63.83 -67.74
CA GLN A 42 -25.49 62.50 -68.15
C GLN A 42 -24.77 61.95 -69.39
N SER A 43 -24.57 60.64 -69.44
CA SER A 43 -24.86 59.81 -70.62
C SER A 43 -24.74 58.33 -70.28
N MET A 44 -25.72 57.55 -70.70
CA MET A 44 -25.87 56.11 -70.52
C MET A 44 -24.67 55.32 -71.07
N ASN A 45 -24.22 54.31 -70.32
CA ASN A 45 -24.17 52.94 -70.82
C ASN A 45 -23.90 51.93 -69.70
N ASP A 46 -24.63 50.82 -69.79
CA ASP A 46 -24.71 49.72 -68.85
C ASP A 46 -23.36 49.09 -68.50
N SER A 47 -23.07 48.99 -67.20
CA SER A 47 -22.44 47.80 -66.63
C SER A 47 -22.82 47.68 -65.15
N ALA A 48 -23.42 46.55 -64.81
CA ALA A 48 -23.90 46.24 -63.47
C ALA A 48 -22.74 46.12 -62.47
N THR A 49 -22.51 47.16 -61.66
CA THR A 49 -21.61 47.09 -60.51
C THR A 49 -22.29 46.32 -59.39
N LYS A 50 -21.84 45.08 -59.17
CA LYS A 50 -22.28 44.23 -58.05
C LYS A 50 -22.16 45.00 -56.73
N PRO A 51 -23.11 44.88 -55.79
CA PRO A 51 -23.05 45.65 -54.56
C PRO A 51 -21.82 45.24 -53.74
N ASN A 52 -21.14 46.22 -53.17
CA ASN A 52 -19.97 46.00 -52.32
C ASN A 52 -20.34 45.02 -51.18
N LYS A 53 -19.59 43.93 -51.05
CA LYS A 53 -19.87 42.81 -50.13
C LYS A 53 -20.02 43.28 -48.67
N GLN A 54 -19.29 44.34 -48.30
CA GLN A 54 -19.40 44.98 -46.99
C GLN A 54 -20.70 45.77 -46.80
N ALA A 55 -21.19 46.46 -47.83
CA ALA A 55 -22.47 47.18 -47.76
C ALA A 55 -23.65 46.20 -47.63
N LEU A 56 -23.62 45.10 -48.38
CA LEU A 56 -24.59 44.00 -48.24
C LEU A 56 -24.54 43.34 -46.86
N GLN A 57 -23.35 43.15 -46.28
CA GLN A 57 -23.22 42.61 -44.92
C GLN A 57 -23.70 43.58 -43.84
N LEU A 58 -23.41 44.87 -44.00
CA LEU A 58 -23.84 45.91 -43.05
C LEU A 58 -25.36 46.12 -43.09
N GLU A 59 -25.94 46.05 -44.28
CA GLU A 59 -27.38 46.16 -44.49
C GLU A 59 -28.13 44.88 -44.05
N ALA A 60 -27.54 43.70 -44.27
CA ALA A 60 -28.04 42.44 -43.70
C ALA A 60 -27.98 42.44 -42.17
N ALA A 61 -26.90 42.97 -41.57
CA ALA A 61 -26.77 43.12 -40.12
C ALA A 61 -27.78 44.12 -39.55
N ARG A 62 -27.96 45.29 -40.19
CA ARG A 62 -28.99 46.27 -39.81
C ARG A 62 -30.40 45.72 -39.92
N LYS A 63 -30.69 44.93 -40.96
CA LYS A 63 -32.00 44.30 -41.17
C LYS A 63 -32.27 43.17 -40.17
N ALA A 64 -31.23 42.46 -39.73
CA ALA A 64 -31.32 41.47 -38.66
C ALA A 64 -31.53 42.09 -37.27
N LEU A 65 -30.97 43.28 -37.02
CA LEU A 65 -31.16 44.05 -35.78
C LEU A 65 -32.49 44.81 -35.72
N ALA A 66 -33.05 45.20 -36.86
CA ALA A 66 -34.30 45.99 -36.95
C ALA A 66 -35.57 45.14 -37.12
N ALA A 67 -35.45 43.81 -37.23
CA ALA A 67 -36.63 42.93 -37.27
C ALA A 67 -37.34 42.96 -35.90
N PRO A 68 -38.67 43.20 -35.84
CA PRO A 68 -39.40 43.14 -34.59
C PRO A 68 -39.22 41.75 -34.01
N THR A 69 -38.80 41.70 -32.74
CA THR A 69 -38.47 40.54 -31.96
C THR A 69 -39.52 39.44 -32.08
N ALA A 70 -39.35 38.56 -33.07
CA ALA A 70 -39.75 37.17 -32.89
C ALA A 70 -38.98 36.72 -31.65
N ILE A 71 -39.73 36.39 -30.59
CA ILE A 71 -39.25 35.84 -29.32
C ILE A 71 -38.00 35.00 -29.62
N PRO A 72 -36.82 35.34 -29.06
CA PRO A 72 -35.61 34.60 -29.38
C PRO A 72 -35.94 33.13 -29.17
N ARG A 73 -35.79 32.31 -30.22
CA ARG A 73 -35.84 30.85 -30.07
C ARG A 73 -34.82 30.55 -29.00
N ASN A 74 -35.30 30.26 -27.80
CA ASN A 74 -34.44 30.05 -26.65
C ASN A 74 -33.54 28.88 -27.05
N ALA A 75 -32.22 29.10 -27.15
CA ALA A 75 -31.29 28.05 -27.58
C ALA A 75 -31.31 26.83 -26.63
N THR A 76 -31.93 27.00 -25.47
CA THR A 76 -32.18 26.02 -24.41
C THR A 76 -33.60 25.43 -24.43
N ALA A 77 -34.47 25.78 -25.40
CA ALA A 77 -35.88 25.34 -25.41
C ALA A 77 -36.07 23.81 -25.50
N GLY A 78 -35.04 23.06 -25.90
CA GLY A 78 -35.01 21.59 -25.91
C GLY A 78 -33.93 20.98 -25.01
N VAL A 79 -33.27 21.78 -24.18
CA VAL A 79 -32.27 21.32 -23.21
C VAL A 79 -32.99 21.21 -21.87
N ASP A 80 -33.09 20.00 -21.34
CA ASP A 80 -33.57 19.80 -19.97
C ASP A 80 -32.64 20.60 -19.01
N PRO A 81 -33.18 21.55 -18.22
CA PRO A 81 -32.38 22.36 -17.28
C PRO A 81 -31.62 21.53 -16.23
N LEU A 82 -32.02 20.27 -16.03
CA LEU A 82 -31.36 19.31 -15.15
C LEU A 82 -30.43 18.35 -15.90
N ALA A 83 -30.47 18.33 -17.24
CA ALA A 83 -29.58 17.49 -18.03
C ALA A 83 -28.16 18.06 -18.03
N GLU A 84 -27.23 17.29 -17.52
CA GLU A 84 -25.82 17.63 -17.56
C GLU A 84 -25.31 17.56 -18.99
N VAL A 85 -24.89 18.72 -19.50
CA VAL A 85 -24.24 18.84 -20.79
C VAL A 85 -22.76 18.57 -20.61
N ASP A 86 -22.25 17.60 -21.37
CA ASP A 86 -20.82 17.28 -21.36
C ASP A 86 -20.01 18.48 -21.87
N GLY A 87 -18.98 18.87 -21.12
CA GLY A 87 -18.13 20.01 -21.44
C GLY A 87 -18.67 21.38 -20.98
N ALA A 88 -19.78 21.44 -20.24
CA ALA A 88 -20.30 22.71 -19.73
C ALA A 88 -19.39 23.30 -18.64
N VAL A 89 -19.09 24.59 -18.75
CA VAL A 89 -18.34 25.32 -17.72
C VAL A 89 -19.32 25.74 -16.63
N SER A 90 -19.09 25.29 -15.40
CA SER A 90 -19.93 25.55 -14.25
C SER A 90 -19.11 26.20 -13.13
N THR A 91 -19.79 26.96 -12.28
CA THR A 91 -19.22 27.54 -11.06
C THR A 91 -19.81 26.81 -9.86
N LEU A 92 -18.99 26.04 -9.15
CA LEU A 92 -19.41 25.24 -8.01
C LEU A 92 -18.77 25.75 -6.72
N ASP A 93 -19.41 25.48 -5.60
CA ASP A 93 -18.76 25.60 -4.31
C ASP A 93 -17.74 24.45 -4.13
N PRO A 94 -16.51 24.67 -3.64
CA PRO A 94 -15.60 23.58 -3.32
C PRO A 94 -16.21 22.50 -2.40
N ASP A 95 -17.14 22.88 -1.52
CA ASP A 95 -17.78 21.95 -0.57
C ASP A 95 -18.82 21.04 -1.25
N ASP A 96 -19.25 21.39 -2.47
CA ASP A 96 -20.11 20.57 -3.34
C ASP A 96 -19.30 19.59 -4.20
N ILE A 97 -17.96 19.56 -4.04
CA ILE A 97 -17.06 18.67 -4.76
C ILE A 97 -16.34 17.76 -3.76
N GLU A 98 -16.63 16.46 -3.81
CA GLU A 98 -15.92 15.45 -3.03
C GLU A 98 -14.67 14.95 -3.75
N ILE A 99 -13.70 14.50 -2.95
CA ILE A 99 -12.53 13.80 -3.46
C ILE A 99 -12.95 12.43 -3.99
N TYR A 100 -12.48 12.06 -5.18
CA TYR A 100 -12.80 10.76 -5.76
C TYR A 100 -12.20 9.61 -4.93
N LYS A 101 -13.07 8.72 -4.43
CA LYS A 101 -12.73 7.65 -3.47
C LYS A 101 -11.91 6.50 -4.07
N HIS A 102 -12.10 6.20 -5.34
CA HIS A 102 -11.37 5.11 -6.03
C HIS A 102 -10.11 5.61 -6.75
N ASN A 103 -9.49 6.69 -6.27
CA ASN A 103 -8.23 7.15 -6.84
C ASN A 103 -7.15 6.07 -6.61
N PRO A 104 -6.47 5.58 -7.67
CA PRO A 104 -5.41 4.59 -7.53
C PRO A 104 -4.25 5.05 -6.64
N ARG A 105 -4.03 6.38 -6.56
CA ARG A 105 -3.00 6.99 -5.74
C ARG A 105 -3.36 6.88 -4.26
N THR A 106 -2.50 6.26 -3.47
CA THR A 106 -2.69 6.10 -2.02
C THR A 106 -1.80 7.00 -1.18
N ARG A 107 -0.68 7.49 -1.73
CA ARG A 107 0.19 8.46 -1.02
C ARG A 107 -0.17 9.91 -1.37
N PRO A 108 0.05 10.88 -0.45
CA PRO A 108 -0.09 12.29 -0.75
C PRO A 108 0.71 12.69 -2.00
N ASN A 109 0.24 13.74 -2.68
CA ASN A 109 0.97 14.28 -3.83
C ASN A 109 2.24 14.98 -3.33
N PRO A 110 3.46 14.59 -3.75
CA PRO A 110 4.69 15.23 -3.30
C PRO A 110 4.75 16.71 -3.67
N LYS A 111 4.10 17.10 -4.78
CA LYS A 111 4.04 18.48 -5.26
C LYS A 111 2.88 19.28 -4.65
N ARG A 112 2.22 18.76 -3.61
CA ARG A 112 1.05 19.41 -2.99
C ARG A 112 1.36 20.84 -2.55
N GLU A 113 2.49 21.05 -1.85
CA GLU A 113 2.87 22.36 -1.34
C GLU A 113 3.22 23.34 -2.47
N GLU A 114 3.90 22.87 -3.52
CA GLU A 114 4.13 23.67 -4.72
C GLU A 114 2.82 24.07 -5.41
N ILE A 115 1.86 23.15 -5.50
CA ILE A 115 0.52 23.42 -6.07
C ILE A 115 -0.22 24.43 -5.19
N LYS A 116 -0.17 24.30 -3.85
CA LYS A 116 -0.79 25.25 -2.91
C LYS A 116 -0.19 26.64 -3.07
N ALA A 117 1.13 26.75 -3.09
CA ALA A 117 1.84 28.02 -3.28
C ALA A 117 1.50 28.69 -4.62
N SER A 118 1.46 27.92 -5.72
CA SER A 118 1.03 28.43 -7.04
C SER A 118 -0.42 28.92 -7.01
N MET A 119 -1.34 28.17 -6.39
CA MET A 119 -2.74 28.58 -6.27
C MET A 119 -2.89 29.88 -5.46
N ILE A 120 -2.17 30.02 -4.34
CA ILE A 120 -2.18 31.24 -3.52
C ILE A 120 -1.65 32.45 -4.31
N ALA A 121 -0.51 32.27 -5.01
CA ALA A 121 0.14 33.32 -5.78
C ALA A 121 -0.73 33.82 -6.94
N GLU A 122 -1.43 32.92 -7.62
CA GLU A 122 -2.29 33.24 -8.76
C GLU A 122 -3.72 33.61 -8.34
N GLY A 123 -4.13 33.27 -7.12
CA GLY A 123 -5.48 33.49 -6.60
C GLY A 123 -6.57 32.70 -7.32
N ARG A 124 -6.20 31.63 -8.05
CA ARG A 124 -7.13 30.77 -8.81
C ARG A 124 -6.51 29.40 -9.10
N ILE A 125 -7.34 28.48 -9.58
CA ILE A 125 -6.88 27.20 -10.14
C ILE A 125 -6.46 27.42 -11.61
N THR A 126 -5.20 27.13 -11.93
CA THR A 126 -4.65 27.24 -13.30
C THR A 126 -5.15 26.18 -14.26
N ASN A 127 -5.16 24.93 -13.80
CA ASN A 127 -5.60 23.79 -14.60
C ASN A 127 -7.05 23.47 -14.25
N THR A 128 -7.96 23.77 -15.16
CA THR A 128 -9.40 23.52 -14.99
C THR A 128 -9.66 22.07 -14.61
N ILE A 129 -10.52 21.87 -13.60
CA ILE A 129 -10.89 20.55 -13.10
C ILE A 129 -12.12 20.07 -13.87
N MET A 130 -12.04 18.88 -14.44
CA MET A 130 -13.21 18.18 -14.95
C MET A 130 -13.88 17.43 -13.80
N VAL A 131 -15.18 17.62 -13.61
CA VAL A 131 -15.97 16.99 -12.56
C VAL A 131 -17.16 16.22 -13.14
N THR A 132 -17.61 15.21 -12.43
CA THR A 132 -18.79 14.40 -12.77
C THR A 132 -19.51 13.99 -11.48
N ARG A 133 -20.74 13.51 -11.56
CA ARG A 133 -21.49 12.92 -10.43
C ARG A 133 -22.32 11.74 -10.91
N ARG A 134 -22.61 10.76 -10.05
CA ARG A 134 -23.35 9.55 -10.43
C ARG A 134 -24.85 9.83 -10.61
N SER A 135 -25.38 10.74 -9.82
CA SER A 135 -26.78 11.16 -9.86
C SER A 135 -26.91 12.65 -9.53
N PRO A 136 -28.00 13.32 -9.95
CA PRO A 136 -28.21 14.74 -9.65
C PRO A 136 -28.29 15.10 -8.15
N ALA A 137 -28.55 14.11 -7.29
CA ALA A 137 -28.62 14.28 -5.83
C ALA A 137 -27.25 14.16 -5.14
N GLU A 138 -26.24 13.66 -5.84
CA GLU A 138 -24.89 13.50 -5.32
C GLU A 138 -24.02 14.72 -5.58
N LYS A 139 -22.99 14.88 -4.75
CA LYS A 139 -21.93 15.85 -4.97
C LYS A 139 -21.08 15.49 -6.19
N TYR A 140 -20.47 16.51 -6.77
CA TYR A 140 -19.51 16.32 -7.84
C TYR A 140 -18.23 15.70 -7.32
N PHE A 141 -17.47 15.04 -8.18
CA PHE A 141 -16.11 14.62 -7.91
C PHE A 141 -15.25 14.69 -9.18
N PRO A 142 -13.92 14.80 -9.06
CA PRO A 142 -13.07 14.92 -10.23
C PRO A 142 -13.12 13.69 -11.15
N TYR A 143 -13.24 13.92 -12.46
CA TYR A 143 -13.32 12.88 -13.50
C TYR A 143 -11.95 12.28 -13.86
N GLY A 144 -10.87 13.06 -13.81
CA GLY A 144 -9.52 12.61 -14.16
C GLY A 144 -8.46 13.53 -13.57
N GLY A 145 -7.84 13.10 -12.48
CA GLY A 145 -6.98 13.95 -11.65
C GLY A 145 -7.77 15.06 -10.96
N GLY A 146 -7.09 15.92 -10.20
CA GLY A 146 -7.72 17.10 -9.58
C GLY A 146 -8.09 16.95 -8.10
N ASN A 147 -8.07 15.75 -7.52
CA ASN A 147 -8.28 15.52 -6.08
C ASN A 147 -7.43 16.46 -5.21
N THR A 148 -6.13 16.57 -5.51
CA THR A 148 -5.23 17.46 -4.77
C THR A 148 -5.67 18.92 -4.85
N ARG A 149 -6.07 19.40 -6.03
CA ARG A 149 -6.48 20.80 -6.22
C ARG A 149 -7.81 21.11 -5.52
N VAL A 150 -8.77 20.18 -5.55
CA VAL A 150 -10.02 20.30 -4.79
C VAL A 150 -9.71 20.37 -3.29
N SER A 151 -8.87 19.46 -2.79
CA SER A 151 -8.52 19.43 -1.37
C SER A 151 -7.82 20.71 -0.90
N ILE A 152 -6.95 21.29 -1.74
CA ILE A 152 -6.28 22.57 -1.46
C ILE A 152 -7.29 23.72 -1.50
N ALA A 153 -8.20 23.76 -2.48
CA ALA A 153 -9.21 24.80 -2.55
C ALA A 153 -10.14 24.81 -1.32
N GLN A 154 -10.56 23.62 -0.86
CA GLN A 154 -11.34 23.45 0.38
C GLN A 154 -10.56 23.89 1.63
N GLU A 155 -9.25 23.63 1.66
CA GLU A 155 -8.37 24.12 2.73
C GLU A 155 -8.26 25.64 2.72
N LEU A 156 -7.95 26.26 1.57
CA LEU A 156 -7.82 27.72 1.43
C LEU A 156 -9.13 28.45 1.76
N LYS A 157 -10.28 27.89 1.35
CA LYS A 157 -11.60 28.41 1.74
C LYS A 157 -11.80 28.37 3.26
N ARG A 158 -11.45 27.25 3.91
CA ARG A 158 -11.52 27.13 5.38
C ARG A 158 -10.56 28.07 6.11
N GLU A 159 -9.41 28.38 5.50
CA GLU A 159 -8.47 29.40 5.97
C GLU A 159 -8.98 30.84 5.77
N GLY A 160 -10.13 31.03 5.10
CA GLY A 160 -10.79 32.32 4.91
C GLY A 160 -10.46 33.03 3.60
N ASP A 161 -9.78 32.36 2.66
CA ASP A 161 -9.48 32.95 1.35
C ASP A 161 -10.71 32.91 0.42
N THR A 162 -11.48 34.00 0.43
CA THR A 162 -12.71 34.18 -0.35
C THR A 162 -12.53 34.00 -1.87
N ARG A 163 -11.30 34.07 -2.39
CA ARG A 163 -11.02 33.81 -3.82
C ARG A 163 -11.32 32.36 -4.21
N PHE A 164 -11.37 31.45 -3.24
CA PHE A 164 -11.67 30.03 -3.45
C PHE A 164 -13.09 29.64 -3.03
N ASP A 165 -13.98 30.59 -2.71
CA ASP A 165 -15.39 30.30 -2.39
C ASP A 165 -16.15 29.65 -3.55
N LYS A 166 -15.68 29.88 -4.79
CA LYS A 166 -16.26 29.37 -6.01
C LYS A 166 -15.18 28.87 -6.97
N LEU A 167 -15.35 27.67 -7.48
CA LEU A 167 -14.45 27.04 -8.45
C LEU A 167 -15.10 26.99 -9.81
N THR A 168 -14.34 27.42 -10.83
CA THR A 168 -14.70 27.19 -12.23
C THR A 168 -14.26 25.78 -12.62
N VAL A 169 -15.24 24.95 -12.99
CA VAL A 169 -15.05 23.54 -13.34
C VAL A 169 -15.71 23.23 -14.68
N ILE A 170 -15.32 22.11 -15.30
CA ILE A 170 -15.99 21.57 -16.49
C ILE A 170 -16.79 20.35 -16.05
N THR A 171 -18.10 20.35 -16.26
CA THR A 171 -18.96 19.20 -15.95
C THR A 171 -18.93 18.20 -17.09
N ARG A 172 -18.82 16.92 -16.73
CA ARG A 172 -18.86 15.79 -17.63
C ARG A 172 -19.99 14.86 -17.22
N LYS A 173 -20.80 14.45 -18.19
CA LYS A 173 -21.86 13.45 -17.97
C LYS A 173 -21.26 12.17 -17.40
N TRP A 174 -21.94 11.56 -16.43
CA TRP A 174 -21.52 10.30 -15.80
C TRP A 174 -21.20 9.23 -16.86
N PRO A 175 -19.92 8.82 -17.01
CA PRO A 175 -19.50 7.88 -18.03
C PRO A 175 -19.37 6.44 -17.52
N GLY A 176 -19.70 6.19 -16.25
CA GLY A 176 -19.41 4.94 -15.55
C GLY A 176 -18.16 5.05 -14.67
N GLU A 177 -18.11 4.20 -13.66
CA GLU A 177 -17.05 4.11 -12.67
C GLU A 177 -15.74 3.65 -13.32
N ALA A 178 -15.80 2.63 -14.19
CA ALA A 178 -14.61 2.13 -14.88
C ALA A 178 -13.93 3.22 -15.72
N ALA A 179 -14.71 4.07 -16.38
CA ALA A 179 -14.18 5.19 -17.16
C ALA A 179 -13.47 6.22 -16.27
N VAL A 180 -14.03 6.56 -15.11
CA VAL A 180 -13.41 7.49 -14.16
C VAL A 180 -12.11 6.92 -13.57
N ILE A 181 -12.10 5.64 -13.15
CA ILE A 181 -10.89 4.98 -12.65
C ILE A 181 -9.78 5.03 -13.71
N SER A 182 -10.10 4.69 -14.96
CA SER A 182 -9.11 4.71 -16.04
C SER A 182 -8.58 6.11 -16.35
N ALA A 183 -9.42 7.15 -16.25
CA ALA A 183 -9.02 8.53 -16.45
C ALA A 183 -8.07 9.02 -15.34
N HIS A 184 -8.34 8.70 -14.07
CA HIS A 184 -7.41 8.98 -12.97
C HIS A 184 -6.10 8.18 -13.12
N LEU A 185 -6.20 6.92 -13.51
CA LEU A 185 -5.02 6.07 -13.71
C LEU A 185 -4.14 6.61 -14.85
N SER A 186 -4.73 6.96 -15.99
CA SER A 186 -4.02 7.52 -17.16
C SER A 186 -3.36 8.86 -16.84
N GLU A 187 -4.06 9.74 -16.12
CA GLU A 187 -3.54 11.04 -15.71
C GLU A 187 -2.34 10.91 -14.75
N ASN A 188 -2.45 10.03 -13.76
CA ASN A 188 -1.37 9.75 -12.81
C ASN A 188 -0.16 9.10 -13.50
N ASP A 189 -0.39 8.16 -14.43
CA ASP A 189 0.68 7.46 -15.16
C ASP A 189 1.45 8.41 -16.08
N ASN A 190 0.75 9.31 -16.77
CA ASN A 190 1.36 10.34 -17.62
C ASN A 190 2.21 11.36 -16.82
N ARG A 191 1.89 11.56 -15.54
CA ARG A 191 2.72 12.40 -14.65
C ARG A 191 3.99 11.69 -14.17
N GLY A 192 4.05 10.36 -14.26
CA GLY A 192 5.18 9.54 -13.78
C GLY A 192 5.22 9.34 -12.26
N ASP A 193 4.24 9.88 -11.52
CA ASP A 193 4.23 9.93 -10.06
C ASP A 193 3.39 8.80 -9.42
N ILE A 194 3.24 7.65 -10.10
CA ILE A 194 2.45 6.48 -9.66
C ILE A 194 3.33 5.24 -9.45
N SER A 195 3.14 4.53 -8.33
CA SER A 195 3.90 3.32 -8.01
C SER A 195 3.39 2.09 -8.77
N PHE A 196 4.19 1.01 -8.77
CA PHE A 196 3.76 -0.29 -9.30
C PHE A 196 2.44 -0.76 -8.68
N TRP A 197 2.33 -0.65 -7.36
CA TRP A 197 1.16 -1.10 -6.60
C TRP A 197 -0.08 -0.25 -6.85
N GLU A 198 0.09 1.06 -6.98
CA GLU A 198 -1.00 1.96 -7.35
C GLU A 198 -1.53 1.64 -8.76
N ARG A 199 -0.65 1.34 -9.72
CA ARG A 199 -1.07 0.82 -11.03
C ARG A 199 -1.81 -0.51 -10.90
N ALA A 200 -1.29 -1.44 -10.10
CA ALA A 200 -1.88 -2.76 -9.92
C ALA A 200 -3.30 -2.69 -9.33
N LYS A 201 -3.49 -1.92 -8.25
CA LYS A 201 -4.80 -1.65 -7.65
C LYS A 201 -5.74 -0.92 -8.60
N GLY A 202 -5.23 0.07 -9.35
CA GLY A 202 -6.00 0.81 -10.34
C GLY A 202 -6.53 -0.10 -11.45
N VAL A 203 -5.69 -0.98 -11.98
CA VAL A 203 -6.08 -1.97 -13.00
C VAL A 203 -7.06 -3.00 -12.44
N ALA A 204 -6.85 -3.49 -11.21
CA ALA A 204 -7.78 -4.43 -10.56
C ALA A 204 -9.16 -3.79 -10.31
N SER A 205 -9.18 -2.54 -9.82
CA SER A 205 -10.42 -1.78 -9.58
C SER A 205 -11.14 -1.48 -10.90
N TYR A 206 -10.40 -1.09 -11.94
CA TYR A 206 -10.94 -0.90 -13.29
C TYR A 206 -11.58 -2.19 -13.79
N LYS A 207 -10.88 -3.33 -13.69
CA LYS A 207 -11.40 -4.63 -14.12
C LYS A 207 -12.71 -4.94 -13.39
N SER A 208 -12.72 -4.89 -12.06
CA SER A 208 -13.90 -5.20 -11.26
C SER A 208 -15.11 -4.33 -11.63
N LYS A 209 -14.92 -3.01 -11.78
CA LYS A 209 -16.01 -2.09 -12.16
C LYS A 209 -16.46 -2.25 -13.60
N PHE A 210 -15.54 -2.53 -14.51
CA PHE A 210 -15.89 -2.82 -15.89
C PHE A 210 -16.74 -4.09 -15.98
N GLU A 211 -16.37 -5.15 -15.26
CA GLU A 211 -17.11 -6.41 -15.22
C GLU A 211 -18.51 -6.23 -14.60
N GLU A 212 -18.63 -5.43 -13.54
CA GLU A 212 -19.91 -5.05 -12.92
C GLU A 212 -20.83 -4.28 -13.88
N GLU A 213 -20.29 -3.31 -14.61
CA GLU A 213 -21.04 -2.47 -15.55
C GLU A 213 -21.48 -3.22 -16.83
N ASN A 214 -20.70 -4.20 -17.28
CA ASN A 214 -20.91 -4.89 -18.55
C ASN A 214 -21.44 -6.33 -18.38
N GLY A 215 -21.47 -6.86 -17.15
CA GLY A 215 -21.95 -8.21 -16.83
C GLY A 215 -21.10 -9.34 -17.43
N CYS A 216 -19.83 -9.08 -17.76
CA CYS A 216 -18.95 -10.06 -18.38
C CYS A 216 -17.58 -10.08 -17.70
N ALA A 217 -17.02 -11.27 -17.47
CA ALA A 217 -15.67 -11.43 -16.94
C ALA A 217 -14.63 -11.20 -18.05
N LEU A 218 -13.57 -10.46 -17.74
CA LEU A 218 -12.51 -10.14 -18.68
C LEU A 218 -11.31 -11.09 -18.52
N SER A 219 -10.92 -11.73 -19.63
CA SER A 219 -9.59 -12.32 -19.74
C SER A 219 -8.49 -11.25 -19.74
N SER A 220 -7.24 -11.63 -19.47
CA SER A 220 -6.09 -10.69 -19.52
C SER A 220 -5.94 -10.00 -20.88
N THR A 221 -6.31 -10.68 -21.97
CA THR A 221 -6.26 -10.15 -23.34
C THR A 221 -7.37 -9.12 -23.59
N GLU A 222 -8.57 -9.35 -23.07
CA GLU A 222 -9.68 -8.39 -23.19
C GLU A 222 -9.45 -7.17 -22.31
N LEU A 223 -8.97 -7.38 -21.07
CA LEU A 223 -8.55 -6.30 -20.19
C LEU A 223 -7.45 -5.44 -20.84
N ASN A 224 -6.48 -6.06 -21.52
CA ASN A 224 -5.46 -5.34 -22.28
C ASN A 224 -6.07 -4.43 -23.36
N LYS A 225 -7.02 -4.93 -24.15
CA LYS A 225 -7.71 -4.15 -25.18
C LYS A 225 -8.53 -3.02 -24.58
N ALA A 226 -9.21 -3.28 -23.46
CA ALA A 226 -10.03 -2.29 -22.77
C ALA A 226 -9.18 -1.13 -22.21
N LEU A 227 -8.07 -1.44 -21.53
CA LEU A 227 -7.12 -0.45 -21.01
C LEU A 227 -6.49 0.38 -22.14
N LYS A 228 -6.10 -0.26 -23.25
CA LYS A 228 -5.55 0.45 -24.43
C LYS A 228 -6.51 1.47 -25.01
N LYS A 229 -7.82 1.18 -25.05
CA LYS A 229 -8.84 2.13 -25.50
C LYS A 229 -8.92 3.37 -24.61
N GLN A 230 -8.54 3.26 -23.34
CA GLN A 230 -8.47 4.36 -22.38
C GLN A 230 -7.08 5.04 -22.34
N GLY A 231 -6.19 4.72 -23.28
CA GLY A 231 -4.84 5.32 -23.34
C GLY A 231 -3.81 4.66 -22.42
N LEU A 232 -4.14 3.54 -21.77
CA LEU A 232 -3.25 2.79 -20.88
C LEU A 232 -2.60 1.61 -21.63
N ASN A 233 -1.31 1.73 -21.95
CA ASN A 233 -0.61 0.75 -22.79
C ASN A 233 0.28 -0.22 -21.99
N TYR A 234 -0.34 -1.01 -21.11
CA TYR A 234 0.36 -2.08 -20.40
C TYR A 234 0.50 -3.34 -21.27
N GLY A 235 1.60 -4.08 -21.14
CA GLY A 235 1.75 -5.40 -21.78
C GLY A 235 0.90 -6.47 -21.07
N ILE A 236 0.54 -7.55 -21.76
CA ILE A 236 -0.26 -8.66 -21.18
C ILE A 236 0.45 -9.27 -19.96
N ARG A 237 1.77 -9.52 -20.07
CA ARG A 237 2.60 -10.00 -18.95
C ARG A 237 2.51 -9.05 -17.75
N MET A 238 2.52 -7.74 -17.99
CA MET A 238 2.43 -6.75 -16.92
C MET A 238 1.07 -6.79 -16.21
N ILE A 239 -0.03 -6.92 -16.98
CA ILE A 239 -1.38 -7.06 -16.43
C ILE A 239 -1.50 -8.31 -15.57
N GLN A 240 -0.92 -9.43 -16.02
CA GLN A 240 -0.88 -10.67 -15.22
C GLN A 240 -0.04 -10.52 -13.95
N ASN A 241 1.02 -9.71 -13.98
CA ASN A 241 1.85 -9.44 -12.81
C ASN A 241 1.12 -8.50 -11.82
N PHE A 242 0.35 -7.53 -12.31
CA PHE A 242 -0.52 -6.71 -11.48
C PHE A 242 -1.56 -7.55 -10.75
N ALA A 243 -2.28 -8.42 -11.48
CA ALA A 243 -3.27 -9.32 -10.88
C ALA A 243 -2.62 -10.21 -9.80
N PHE A 244 -1.49 -10.84 -10.14
CA PHE A 244 -0.75 -11.70 -9.21
C PHE A 244 -0.30 -10.94 -7.94
N ALA A 245 0.22 -9.72 -8.09
CA ALA A 245 0.67 -8.93 -6.95
C ALA A 245 -0.49 -8.52 -6.03
N VAL A 246 -1.63 -8.11 -6.60
CA VAL A 246 -2.83 -7.75 -5.83
C VAL A 246 -3.36 -8.95 -5.04
N GLU A 247 -3.30 -10.14 -5.64
CA GLU A 247 -3.80 -11.37 -5.04
C GLU A 247 -2.86 -11.93 -3.96
N HIS A 248 -1.54 -11.93 -4.19
CA HIS A 248 -0.60 -12.69 -3.36
C HIS A 248 0.42 -11.86 -2.58
N MET A 249 0.59 -10.57 -2.89
CA MET A 249 1.65 -9.73 -2.31
C MET A 249 1.11 -8.48 -1.60
N HIS A 250 -0.17 -8.46 -1.25
CA HIS A 250 -0.84 -7.24 -0.80
C HIS A 250 -0.29 -6.67 0.51
N PHE A 251 0.26 -7.51 1.40
CA PHE A 251 0.86 -7.06 2.67
C PHE A 251 2.07 -6.16 2.48
N ILE A 252 2.87 -6.37 1.42
CA ILE A 252 4.03 -5.52 1.10
C ILE A 252 3.77 -4.58 -0.09
N GLY A 253 2.53 -4.53 -0.57
CA GLY A 253 2.16 -3.91 -1.84
C GLY A 253 2.72 -2.49 -2.01
N ASN A 254 2.57 -1.63 -0.99
CA ASN A 254 2.99 -0.22 -1.06
C ASN A 254 4.49 0.00 -1.33
N TRP A 255 5.33 -1.01 -1.11
CA TRP A 255 6.78 -0.95 -1.27
C TRP A 255 7.31 -1.76 -2.45
N LEU A 256 6.43 -2.44 -3.21
CA LEU A 256 6.82 -3.24 -4.36
C LEU A 256 7.37 -2.38 -5.51
N ARG A 257 8.51 -2.80 -6.06
CA ARG A 257 9.06 -2.25 -7.31
C ARG A 257 8.79 -3.17 -8.49
N THR A 258 8.72 -2.57 -9.68
CA THR A 258 8.30 -3.29 -10.89
C THR A 258 9.27 -4.39 -11.29
N ASP A 259 10.58 -4.12 -11.20
CA ASP A 259 11.65 -5.06 -11.53
C ASP A 259 11.71 -6.24 -10.54
N GLU A 260 11.59 -5.97 -9.24
CA GLU A 260 11.57 -6.98 -8.18
C GLU A 260 10.42 -7.97 -8.36
N VAL A 261 9.20 -7.46 -8.59
CA VAL A 261 8.03 -8.30 -8.82
C VAL A 261 8.19 -9.12 -10.09
N ASN A 262 8.60 -8.48 -11.18
CA ASN A 262 8.60 -9.11 -12.51
C ASN A 262 9.69 -10.16 -12.68
N ASN A 263 10.84 -9.99 -12.04
CA ASN A 263 12.03 -10.80 -12.29
C ASN A 263 12.40 -11.71 -11.11
N VAL A 264 11.93 -11.41 -9.90
CA VAL A 264 12.32 -12.16 -8.68
C VAL A 264 11.11 -12.76 -7.99
N LEU A 265 10.21 -11.92 -7.45
CA LEU A 265 9.16 -12.38 -6.54
C LEU A 265 8.11 -13.24 -7.24
N LYS A 266 7.57 -12.80 -8.38
CA LYS A 266 6.53 -13.59 -9.08
C LYS A 266 7.06 -14.95 -9.56
N PRO A 267 8.22 -15.06 -10.24
CA PRO A 267 8.77 -16.36 -10.63
C PRO A 267 8.99 -17.29 -9.44
N LEU A 268 9.55 -16.80 -8.34
CA LEU A 268 9.80 -17.59 -7.14
C LEU A 268 8.50 -18.16 -6.55
N ILE A 269 7.51 -17.29 -6.33
CA ILE A 269 6.25 -17.68 -5.67
C ILE A 269 5.42 -18.59 -6.56
N SER A 270 5.37 -18.31 -7.86
CA SER A 270 4.70 -19.21 -8.83
C SER A 270 5.36 -20.59 -8.80
N GLY A 271 6.70 -20.64 -8.78
CA GLY A 271 7.44 -21.88 -8.64
C GLY A 271 7.14 -22.63 -7.34
N ILE A 272 7.10 -21.93 -6.19
CA ILE A 272 6.72 -22.53 -4.90
C ILE A 272 5.30 -23.11 -4.99
N TYR A 273 4.32 -22.39 -5.53
CA TYR A 273 2.95 -22.86 -5.64
C TYR A 273 2.78 -24.04 -6.59
N GLU A 274 3.44 -24.01 -7.75
CA GLU A 274 3.39 -25.10 -8.73
C GLU A 274 4.09 -26.37 -8.21
N ILE A 275 5.21 -26.24 -7.50
CA ILE A 275 5.84 -27.38 -6.83
C ILE A 275 4.91 -27.90 -5.73
N ALA A 276 4.39 -27.01 -4.87
CA ALA A 276 3.49 -27.40 -3.79
C ALA A 276 2.23 -28.12 -4.32
N GLU A 277 1.70 -27.74 -5.47
CA GLU A 277 0.60 -28.44 -6.13
C GLU A 277 0.98 -29.89 -6.49
N LYS A 278 2.19 -30.14 -7.00
CA LYS A 278 2.66 -31.50 -7.31
C LYS A 278 2.80 -32.40 -6.07
N PHE A 279 3.04 -31.80 -4.91
CA PHE A 279 3.17 -32.50 -3.63
C PHE A 279 1.88 -32.52 -2.81
N ASP A 280 0.75 -32.04 -3.35
CA ASP A 280 -0.52 -31.87 -2.63
C ASP A 280 -0.40 -31.00 -1.36
N LYS A 281 0.50 -30.00 -1.39
CA LYS A 281 0.83 -29.06 -0.31
C LYS A 281 0.47 -27.61 -0.60
N SER A 282 -0.42 -27.36 -1.57
CA SER A 282 -0.76 -25.99 -1.99
C SER A 282 -1.31 -25.12 -0.86
N LYS A 283 -2.06 -25.70 0.08
CA LYS A 283 -2.64 -24.92 1.20
C LYS A 283 -1.54 -24.51 2.18
N GLU A 284 -0.70 -25.45 2.57
CA GLU A 284 0.43 -25.22 3.48
C GLU A 284 1.41 -24.21 2.90
N ALA A 285 1.77 -24.34 1.62
CA ALA A 285 2.68 -23.40 0.97
C ALA A 285 2.09 -21.99 0.85
N ARG A 286 0.78 -21.85 0.58
CA ARG A 286 0.11 -20.55 0.54
C ARG A 286 0.14 -19.86 1.90
N VAL A 287 -0.26 -20.56 2.96
CA VAL A 287 -0.23 -20.03 4.34
C VAL A 287 1.18 -19.60 4.71
N ALA A 288 2.18 -20.45 4.45
CA ALA A 288 3.57 -20.14 4.77
C ALA A 288 4.11 -18.90 4.03
N VAL A 289 3.81 -18.76 2.73
CA VAL A 289 4.19 -17.57 1.95
C VAL A 289 3.46 -16.31 2.45
N GLU A 290 2.18 -16.44 2.79
CA GLU A 290 1.37 -15.33 3.30
C GLU A 290 1.90 -14.81 4.65
N GLU A 291 2.26 -15.71 5.56
CA GLU A 291 2.87 -15.38 6.85
C GLU A 291 4.19 -14.59 6.70
N ILE A 292 5.03 -14.97 5.72
CA ILE A 292 6.27 -14.23 5.43
C ILE A 292 5.97 -12.83 4.88
N PHE A 293 5.01 -12.69 3.97
CA PHE A 293 4.62 -11.35 3.49
C PHE A 293 4.01 -10.49 4.58
N LEU A 294 3.22 -11.09 5.48
CA LEU A 294 2.68 -10.38 6.64
C LEU A 294 3.82 -9.89 7.54
N MET A 295 4.79 -10.74 7.87
CA MET A 295 5.95 -10.37 8.68
C MET A 295 6.77 -9.23 8.05
N HIS A 296 7.14 -9.35 6.78
CA HIS A 296 7.91 -8.31 6.09
C HIS A 296 7.12 -7.02 5.90
N GLY A 297 5.82 -7.11 5.60
CA GLY A 297 4.94 -5.93 5.48
C GLY A 297 4.82 -5.17 6.79
N GLN A 298 4.74 -5.90 7.88
CA GLN A 298 4.72 -5.35 9.23
C GLN A 298 6.03 -4.64 9.61
N ASP A 299 7.18 -5.21 9.27
CA ASP A 299 8.48 -4.57 9.52
C ASP A 299 8.62 -3.26 8.72
N LEU A 300 8.09 -3.22 7.49
CA LEU A 300 8.03 -2.01 6.66
C LEU A 300 7.09 -0.93 7.24
N GLU A 301 5.90 -1.34 7.71
CA GLU A 301 4.96 -0.43 8.39
C GLU A 301 5.57 0.16 9.66
N SER A 302 6.24 -0.67 10.46
CA SER A 302 6.92 -0.24 11.69
C SER A 302 8.06 0.75 11.39
N LEU A 303 8.85 0.48 10.35
CA LEU A 303 9.90 1.40 9.91
C LEU A 303 9.31 2.74 9.43
N GLU A 304 8.23 2.72 8.65
CA GLU A 304 7.52 3.91 8.20
C GLU A 304 6.99 4.72 9.39
N ALA A 305 6.38 4.08 10.38
CA ALA A 305 5.91 4.72 11.60
C ALA A 305 7.07 5.34 12.42
N SER A 306 8.18 4.61 12.58
CA SER A 306 9.35 5.10 13.31
C SER A 306 10.01 6.32 12.66
N ASN A 307 9.88 6.46 11.34
CA ASN A 307 10.43 7.59 10.60
C ASN A 307 9.61 8.88 10.80
N VAL A 308 8.34 8.79 11.18
CA VAL A 308 7.47 9.96 11.37
C VAL A 308 8.01 10.89 12.46
N ALA A 309 8.48 10.31 13.56
CA ALA A 309 9.01 11.05 14.71
C ALA A 309 10.45 11.55 14.53
N LYS A 310 11.14 11.12 13.47
CA LYS A 310 12.56 11.43 13.23
C LYS A 310 12.77 12.64 12.34
N ASP A 311 13.88 13.34 12.59
CA ASP A 311 14.38 14.38 11.70
C ASP A 311 14.60 13.82 10.29
N PRO A 312 14.32 14.60 9.22
CA PRO A 312 14.45 14.13 7.84
C PRO A 312 15.81 13.52 7.49
N ALA A 313 16.90 13.98 8.13
CA ALA A 313 18.25 13.46 7.92
C ALA A 313 18.49 12.07 8.56
N GLU A 314 17.69 11.69 9.55
CA GLU A 314 17.81 10.41 10.28
C GLU A 314 16.82 9.34 9.82
N ARG A 315 15.90 9.70 8.92
CA ARG A 315 14.92 8.77 8.37
C ARG A 315 15.61 7.73 7.51
N LYS A 316 15.24 6.47 7.73
CA LYS A 316 15.70 5.35 6.89
C LYS A 316 14.77 5.18 5.69
N GLU A 317 15.32 4.84 4.53
CA GLU A 317 14.48 4.51 3.38
C GLU A 317 13.63 3.27 3.70
N VAL A 318 12.31 3.34 3.47
CA VAL A 318 11.41 2.21 3.68
C VAL A 318 11.32 1.43 2.38
N VAL A 319 12.10 0.35 2.29
CA VAL A 319 12.21 -0.50 1.09
C VAL A 319 12.20 -1.97 1.49
N VAL A 320 11.66 -2.81 0.61
CA VAL A 320 11.68 -4.26 0.80
C VAL A 320 13.13 -4.74 0.81
N ASP A 321 13.57 -5.41 1.87
CA ASP A 321 14.82 -6.17 1.84
C ASP A 321 14.60 -7.46 1.03
N LEU A 322 14.84 -7.34 -0.28
CA LEU A 322 14.58 -8.42 -1.22
C LEU A 322 15.41 -9.67 -0.93
N GLN A 323 16.64 -9.52 -0.40
CA GLN A 323 17.50 -10.67 -0.11
C GLN A 323 16.93 -11.49 1.05
N SER A 324 16.61 -10.81 2.16
CA SER A 324 16.00 -11.44 3.33
C SER A 324 14.65 -12.06 2.99
N LEU A 325 13.79 -11.32 2.25
CA LEU A 325 12.49 -11.82 1.82
C LEU A 325 12.59 -13.08 0.94
N VAL A 326 13.51 -13.11 -0.02
CA VAL A 326 13.72 -14.28 -0.88
C VAL A 326 14.20 -15.48 -0.07
N LEU A 327 15.14 -15.28 0.85
CA LEU A 327 15.65 -16.34 1.72
C LEU A 327 14.54 -16.93 2.60
N ASP A 328 13.71 -16.09 3.20
CA ASP A 328 12.59 -16.52 4.03
C ASP A 328 11.55 -17.27 3.21
N LEU A 329 11.15 -16.74 2.04
CA LEU A 329 10.21 -17.40 1.13
C LEU A 329 10.72 -18.77 0.67
N GLN A 330 12.01 -18.88 0.36
CA GLN A 330 12.62 -20.17 -0.01
C GLN A 330 12.61 -21.15 1.15
N THR A 331 12.97 -20.68 2.35
CA THR A 331 13.02 -21.49 3.57
C THR A 331 11.64 -22.03 3.92
N VAL A 332 10.62 -21.17 3.99
CA VAL A 332 9.27 -21.60 4.36
C VAL A 332 8.60 -22.40 3.25
N GLY A 333 8.85 -22.05 1.98
CA GLY A 333 8.33 -22.79 0.83
C GLY A 333 8.86 -24.22 0.82
N ALA A 334 10.18 -24.40 0.94
CA ALA A 334 10.81 -25.71 0.98
C ALA A 334 10.29 -26.55 2.17
N LYS A 335 10.21 -25.95 3.36
CA LYS A 335 9.66 -26.60 4.56
C LYS A 335 8.20 -27.02 4.40
N ALA A 336 7.35 -26.16 3.82
CA ALA A 336 5.94 -26.44 3.62
C ALA A 336 5.70 -27.58 2.61
N ILE A 337 6.55 -27.66 1.58
CA ILE A 337 6.51 -28.71 0.55
C ILE A 337 7.12 -30.02 1.07
N GLY A 338 8.09 -29.95 1.98
CA GLY A 338 8.83 -31.11 2.47
C GLY A 338 10.06 -31.46 1.62
N ILE A 339 10.69 -30.46 1.01
CA ILE A 339 11.96 -30.59 0.28
C ILE A 339 13.08 -29.86 1.02
N GLU A 340 14.32 -30.31 0.84
CA GLU A 340 15.50 -29.61 1.36
C GLU A 340 15.60 -28.20 0.76
N ILE A 341 15.93 -27.21 1.60
CA ILE A 341 15.96 -25.78 1.23
C ILE A 341 16.89 -25.55 0.04
N ASP A 342 18.09 -26.15 0.08
CA ASP A 342 19.11 -26.02 -0.97
C ASP A 342 18.65 -26.58 -2.34
N ASN A 343 17.65 -27.48 -2.34
CA ASN A 343 17.14 -28.09 -3.56
C ASN A 343 15.99 -27.29 -4.19
N LEU A 344 15.37 -26.35 -3.47
CA LEU A 344 14.23 -25.58 -3.99
C LEU A 344 14.58 -24.75 -5.25
N PRO A 345 15.72 -24.03 -5.32
CA PRO A 345 16.10 -23.31 -6.55
C PRO A 345 16.28 -24.26 -7.76
N ALA A 346 16.86 -25.44 -7.53
CA ALA A 346 17.02 -26.46 -8.57
C ALA A 346 15.66 -27.04 -9.00
N ALA A 347 14.76 -27.27 -8.05
CA ALA A 347 13.40 -27.74 -8.29
C ALA A 347 12.60 -26.73 -9.14
N VAL A 348 12.69 -25.43 -8.81
CA VAL A 348 12.05 -24.36 -9.61
C VAL A 348 12.62 -24.32 -11.02
N SER A 349 13.94 -24.43 -11.18
CA SER A 349 14.60 -24.46 -12.49
C SER A 349 14.16 -25.68 -13.33
N ALA A 350 14.11 -26.86 -12.71
CA ALA A 350 13.68 -28.09 -13.35
C ALA A 350 12.21 -28.05 -13.79
N LEU A 351 11.34 -27.44 -12.97
CA LEU A 351 9.94 -27.20 -13.30
C LEU A 351 9.78 -26.27 -14.51
N VAL A 352 10.55 -25.18 -14.57
CA VAL A 352 10.54 -24.26 -15.71
C VAL A 352 11.00 -24.97 -16.99
N ALA A 353 12.01 -25.84 -16.89
CA ALA A 353 12.49 -26.64 -18.02
C ALA A 353 11.51 -27.74 -18.45
N ASN A 354 10.81 -28.36 -17.48
CA ASN A 354 9.83 -29.42 -17.72
C ASN A 354 8.60 -29.25 -16.80
N PRO A 355 7.52 -28.58 -17.26
CA PRO A 355 6.31 -28.39 -16.47
C PRO A 355 5.61 -29.70 -16.06
N LYS A 356 5.90 -30.81 -16.76
CA LYS A 356 5.34 -32.14 -16.49
C LYS A 356 6.15 -32.96 -15.48
N ILE A 357 7.23 -32.41 -14.92
CA ILE A 357 8.04 -33.08 -13.91
C ILE A 357 7.17 -33.55 -12.73
N THR A 358 7.43 -34.75 -12.24
CA THR A 358 6.67 -35.39 -11.16
C THR A 358 7.19 -34.99 -9.78
N ALA A 359 6.41 -35.25 -8.74
CA ALA A 359 6.84 -34.99 -7.36
C ALA A 359 8.05 -35.85 -6.98
N GLU A 360 8.09 -37.11 -7.39
CA GLU A 360 9.21 -38.01 -7.13
C GLU A 360 10.50 -37.52 -7.80
N GLU A 361 10.41 -37.07 -9.06
CA GLU A 361 11.55 -36.50 -9.77
C GLU A 361 12.05 -35.22 -9.09
N LEU A 362 11.16 -34.32 -8.68
CA LEU A 362 11.52 -33.10 -7.95
C LEU A 362 12.16 -33.40 -6.59
N ALA A 363 11.65 -34.38 -5.84
CA ALA A 363 12.21 -34.80 -4.56
C ALA A 363 13.61 -35.42 -4.69
N SER A 364 13.90 -36.03 -5.85
CA SER A 364 15.18 -36.67 -6.14
C SER A 364 16.27 -35.71 -6.63
N LEU A 365 15.92 -34.45 -6.93
CA LEU A 365 16.88 -33.43 -7.34
C LEU A 365 17.83 -33.09 -6.18
N LYS A 366 19.13 -33.05 -6.49
CA LYS A 366 20.16 -32.53 -5.59
C LYS A 366 20.72 -31.26 -6.18
N ALA A 367 20.95 -30.25 -5.34
CA ALA A 367 21.66 -29.04 -5.74
C ALA A 367 23.03 -29.41 -6.35
N VAL A 368 23.28 -28.95 -7.58
CA VAL A 368 24.61 -29.03 -8.18
C VAL A 368 25.43 -27.89 -7.58
N ALA A 369 26.47 -28.21 -6.81
CA ALA A 369 27.40 -27.21 -6.29
C ALA A 369 28.03 -26.42 -7.47
N PRO A 370 28.19 -25.09 -7.36
CA PRO A 370 28.86 -24.33 -8.41
C PRO A 370 30.30 -24.82 -8.56
N GLU A 371 30.71 -25.16 -9.79
CA GLU A 371 32.10 -25.55 -10.09
C GLU A 371 33.06 -24.43 -9.67
N ALA A 372 33.87 -24.71 -8.65
CA ALA A 372 34.96 -23.84 -8.24
C ALA A 372 36.01 -23.78 -9.36
N LYS A 373 36.28 -22.59 -9.88
CA LYS A 373 37.46 -22.35 -10.73
C LYS A 373 38.74 -22.64 -9.95
N PRO A 374 39.78 -23.23 -10.56
CA PRO A 374 40.98 -23.61 -9.83
C PRO A 374 41.81 -22.35 -9.51
N SER A 375 41.88 -21.99 -8.23
CA SER A 375 42.88 -21.03 -7.72
C SER A 375 44.10 -21.79 -7.20
N GLY A 376 45.27 -21.28 -7.57
CA GLY A 376 46.56 -21.94 -7.50
C GLY A 376 47.07 -22.34 -6.12
N GLN A 377 48.05 -23.23 -6.17
CA GLN A 377 48.84 -23.76 -5.06
C GLN A 377 49.38 -22.66 -4.12
N GLN A 378 49.17 -22.85 -2.82
CA GLN A 378 50.10 -22.39 -1.79
C GLN A 378 50.45 -23.56 -0.88
N ALA A 379 51.75 -23.84 -0.81
CA ALA A 379 52.37 -24.87 0.01
C ALA A 379 52.54 -24.41 1.47
N PRO A 380 52.78 -25.34 2.41
CA PRO A 380 52.56 -25.15 3.84
C PRO A 380 53.86 -24.88 4.62
N LEU A 381 53.79 -24.11 5.70
CA LEU A 381 54.79 -23.98 6.77
C LEU A 381 54.02 -23.44 7.99
N GLY A 382 54.16 -23.89 9.24
CA GLY A 382 55.05 -24.83 9.90
C GLY A 382 54.63 -24.82 11.38
N GLY A 383 54.70 -25.97 12.05
CA GLY A 383 54.16 -26.14 13.41
C GLY A 383 55.08 -25.66 14.54
N MET A 384 54.57 -25.71 15.77
CA MET A 384 55.20 -26.42 16.90
C MET A 384 54.32 -26.37 18.15
N LEU A 385 53.97 -27.59 18.62
CA LEU A 385 54.03 -28.11 19.99
C LEU A 385 53.14 -27.44 21.08
N GLY A 386 52.48 -28.19 21.97
CA GLY A 386 52.91 -29.46 22.54
C GLY A 386 51.79 -30.45 22.86
N ALA A 387 52.16 -31.72 22.69
CA ALA A 387 51.43 -32.90 23.11
C ALA A 387 52.04 -33.46 24.40
N VAL A 388 51.19 -34.06 25.25
CA VAL A 388 51.46 -35.25 26.08
C VAL A 388 50.08 -35.94 26.18
N GLY A 389 49.76 -37.03 25.48
CA GLY A 389 50.26 -38.41 25.63
C GLY A 389 49.55 -39.06 26.84
N GLY A 390 48.70 -40.09 26.78
CA GLY A 390 48.40 -41.15 25.81
C GLY A 390 48.18 -42.42 26.63
N GLY A 391 47.08 -43.16 26.45
CA GLY A 391 46.88 -44.43 27.18
C GLY A 391 45.49 -45.05 27.14
N ALA A 392 45.25 -45.84 26.09
CA ALA A 392 44.38 -47.02 25.95
C ALA A 392 43.26 -47.29 26.99
N THR A 393 42.04 -47.56 26.51
CA THR A 393 41.54 -48.95 26.32
C THR A 393 40.12 -48.98 25.75
N ASN A 394 39.91 -49.97 24.89
CA ASN A 394 38.65 -50.42 24.33
C ASN A 394 37.70 -50.87 25.43
N GLN A 395 36.44 -50.42 25.43
CA GLN A 395 35.28 -51.22 25.88
C GLN A 395 33.96 -50.46 25.72
N GLN A 396 33.10 -50.99 24.85
CA GLN A 396 31.67 -50.98 25.07
C GLN A 396 31.38 -51.80 26.35
N PRO A 397 30.47 -51.36 27.24
CA PRO A 397 29.27 -52.16 27.36
C PRO A 397 27.97 -51.40 27.71
N ALA A 398 26.90 -52.03 27.25
CA ALA A 398 25.52 -52.03 27.72
C ALA A 398 25.21 -51.33 29.07
N ALA A 399 24.32 -50.34 29.01
CA ALA A 399 23.57 -49.86 30.18
C ALA A 399 22.25 -50.63 30.32
N SER A 400 22.31 -51.60 31.22
CA SER A 400 21.26 -52.17 32.06
C SER A 400 19.87 -51.48 32.05
N ARG A 401 18.86 -52.27 31.65
CA ARG A 401 17.47 -52.11 32.08
C ARG A 401 17.41 -52.11 33.61
N LYS A 402 17.18 -50.95 34.23
CA LYS A 402 16.56 -50.88 35.56
C LYS A 402 15.06 -50.69 35.37
N SER A 403 14.33 -51.72 35.74
CA SER A 403 12.90 -51.69 36.00
C SER A 403 12.63 -50.69 37.13
N SER A 404 12.33 -49.45 36.76
CA SER A 404 11.68 -48.50 37.66
C SER A 404 10.19 -48.74 37.54
N GLN A 405 9.61 -49.19 38.64
CA GLN A 405 8.19 -49.41 38.86
C GLN A 405 7.35 -48.28 38.23
N VAL A 406 6.40 -48.68 37.39
CA VAL A 406 5.28 -47.85 36.95
C VAL A 406 4.50 -47.46 38.21
N LYS A 407 4.70 -46.23 38.68
CA LYS A 407 3.72 -45.53 39.52
C LYS A 407 2.57 -45.08 38.60
N PRO A 408 1.33 -45.13 39.08
CA PRO A 408 0.16 -44.97 38.23
C PRO A 408 0.15 -43.56 37.61
N ALA A 409 -0.42 -43.49 36.41
CA ALA A 409 -0.63 -42.28 35.64
C ALA A 409 -0.98 -41.10 36.54
N ASN A 410 -0.17 -40.03 36.49
CA ASN A 410 -0.65 -38.72 36.86
C ASN A 410 -1.92 -38.51 36.03
N SER A 411 -3.05 -38.30 36.71
CA SER A 411 -4.29 -38.01 36.02
C SER A 411 -4.09 -36.76 35.14
N ASP A 412 -4.86 -36.58 34.07
CA ASP A 412 -4.79 -35.36 33.26
C ASP A 412 -4.91 -34.09 34.13
N ALA A 413 -5.65 -34.19 35.25
CA ALA A 413 -5.73 -33.14 36.26
C ALA A 413 -4.38 -32.83 36.93
N ASP A 414 -3.58 -33.85 37.28
CA ASP A 414 -2.23 -33.68 37.85
C ASP A 414 -1.27 -33.10 36.81
N ALA A 415 -1.39 -33.49 35.54
CA ALA A 415 -0.60 -32.93 34.45
C ALA A 415 -0.91 -31.44 34.22
N LEU A 416 -2.20 -31.07 34.21
CA LEU A 416 -2.65 -29.68 34.12
C LEU A 416 -2.25 -28.86 35.34
N ALA A 417 -2.31 -29.41 36.55
CA ALA A 417 -1.87 -28.74 37.76
C ALA A 417 -0.36 -28.48 37.76
N ASN A 418 0.44 -29.45 37.29
CA ASN A 418 1.89 -29.27 37.13
C ASN A 418 2.23 -28.22 36.07
N PHE A 419 1.51 -28.21 34.94
CA PHE A 419 1.64 -27.17 33.94
C PHE A 419 1.30 -25.78 34.51
N ALA A 420 0.14 -25.63 35.15
CA ALA A 420 -0.28 -24.35 35.73
C ALA A 420 0.72 -23.82 36.76
N LYS A 421 1.31 -24.71 37.56
CA LYS A 421 2.38 -24.36 38.49
C LYS A 421 3.63 -23.85 37.76
N ARG A 422 4.14 -24.59 36.77
CA ARG A 422 5.31 -24.18 35.98
C ARG A 422 5.09 -22.85 35.26
N LEU A 423 3.93 -22.68 34.63
CA LEU A 423 3.55 -21.44 33.96
C LEU A 423 3.51 -20.26 34.95
N SER A 424 2.96 -20.48 36.15
CA SER A 424 2.97 -19.47 37.21
C SER A 424 4.39 -19.13 37.65
N ASP A 425 5.27 -20.13 37.81
CA ASP A 425 6.67 -19.92 38.17
C ASP A 425 7.42 -19.13 37.06
N ASP A 426 7.15 -19.43 35.79
CA ASP A 426 7.71 -18.71 34.64
C ASP A 426 7.22 -17.25 34.57
N ILE A 427 5.93 -16.99 34.80
CA ILE A 427 5.37 -15.63 34.86
C ILE A 427 5.96 -14.84 36.02
N LEU A 428 6.16 -15.47 37.19
CA LEU A 428 6.83 -14.83 38.33
C LEU A 428 8.29 -14.49 38.02
N ALA A 429 9.00 -15.39 37.31
CA ALA A 429 10.37 -15.14 36.87
C ALA A 429 10.46 -13.98 35.86
N LEU A 430 9.50 -13.89 34.93
CA LEU A 430 9.37 -12.75 34.02
C LEU A 430 9.11 -11.45 34.79
N ASN A 431 8.13 -11.46 35.71
CA ASN A 431 7.77 -10.31 36.53
C ASN A 431 8.91 -9.80 37.43
N ALA A 432 9.78 -10.69 37.88
CA ALA A 432 10.93 -10.33 38.71
C ALA A 432 11.97 -9.47 37.96
N VAL A 433 12.04 -9.58 36.63
CA VAL A 433 13.01 -8.85 35.80
C VAL A 433 12.39 -7.67 35.04
N VAL A 434 11.17 -7.86 34.55
CA VAL A 434 10.38 -6.85 33.86
C VAL A 434 9.02 -6.87 34.55
N PRO A 435 8.66 -5.83 35.32
CA PRO A 435 7.40 -5.88 36.04
C PRO A 435 6.25 -6.03 35.01
N ILE A 436 5.27 -6.86 35.32
CA ILE A 436 4.11 -7.17 34.48
C ILE A 436 2.89 -7.54 35.34
N SER A 437 2.93 -7.23 36.64
CA SER A 437 1.87 -7.57 37.60
C SER A 437 0.51 -6.96 37.25
N ASP A 438 0.52 -5.84 36.53
CA ASP A 438 -0.64 -5.14 35.99
C ASP A 438 -1.17 -5.73 34.68
N PHE A 439 -0.43 -6.64 34.04
CA PHE A 439 -0.85 -7.28 32.79
C PHE A 439 -1.68 -8.53 33.06
N ILE A 440 -1.38 -9.31 34.09
CA ILE A 440 -1.92 -10.67 34.20
C ILE A 440 -3.27 -10.67 34.91
N VAL A 441 -4.33 -11.04 34.16
CA VAL A 441 -5.67 -11.25 34.72
C VAL A 441 -6.04 -12.72 34.60
N VAL A 442 -6.27 -13.36 35.75
CA VAL A 442 -6.65 -14.79 35.81
C VAL A 442 -8.02 -14.99 35.17
N GLU A 443 -8.07 -15.88 34.18
CA GLU A 443 -9.27 -16.29 33.45
C GLU A 443 -9.16 -17.78 33.14
N SER A 444 -9.76 -18.61 34.00
CA SER A 444 -9.59 -20.06 33.96
C SER A 444 -10.15 -20.73 32.71
N GLN A 445 -10.99 -20.03 31.95
CA GLN A 445 -11.54 -20.51 30.68
C GLN A 445 -10.56 -20.37 29.52
N MET A 446 -9.53 -19.53 29.64
CA MET A 446 -8.52 -19.36 28.61
C MET A 446 -7.56 -20.56 28.55
N PRO A 447 -6.97 -20.87 27.38
CA PRO A 447 -6.06 -22.00 27.24
C PRO A 447 -4.90 -21.99 28.23
N LEU A 448 -4.32 -20.81 28.50
CA LEU A 448 -3.23 -20.64 29.46
C LEU A 448 -3.71 -20.23 30.87
N GLY A 449 -5.02 -20.10 31.09
CA GLY A 449 -5.60 -19.73 32.39
C GLY A 449 -5.52 -18.23 32.75
N PHE A 450 -5.10 -17.37 31.82
CA PHE A 450 -5.06 -15.93 31.99
C PHE A 450 -5.26 -15.19 30.66
N ILE A 451 -5.56 -13.90 30.77
CA ILE A 451 -5.44 -12.91 29.70
C ILE A 451 -4.43 -11.83 30.09
N VAL A 452 -3.97 -11.09 29.09
CA VAL A 452 -3.10 -9.93 29.23
C VAL A 452 -3.95 -8.67 29.12
N GLU A 453 -4.15 -7.97 30.23
CA GLU A 453 -4.84 -6.70 30.32
C GLU A 453 -4.03 -5.58 29.65
N ILE A 454 -4.73 -4.62 29.03
CA ILE A 454 -4.09 -3.42 28.50
C ILE A 454 -3.78 -2.50 29.68
N PRO A 455 -2.50 -2.19 29.95
CA PRO A 455 -2.13 -1.35 31.08
C PRO A 455 -2.72 0.05 30.95
N SER A 456 -2.81 0.75 32.09
CA SER A 456 -3.22 2.17 32.08
C SER A 456 -2.20 3.03 31.33
N ASP A 457 -0.91 2.72 31.55
CA ASP A 457 0.25 3.27 30.88
C ASP A 457 1.36 2.21 30.89
N VAL A 458 1.86 1.80 29.72
CA VAL A 458 2.91 0.76 29.61
C VAL A 458 4.25 1.22 30.18
N GLN A 459 4.44 2.52 30.35
CA GLN A 459 5.68 3.11 30.83
C GLN A 459 5.74 3.19 32.37
N MET A 460 4.63 2.91 33.06
CA MET A 460 4.51 3.07 34.50
C MET A 460 3.99 1.82 35.21
N VAL A 461 4.35 1.70 36.48
CA VAL A 461 3.80 0.71 37.41
C VAL A 461 3.53 1.40 38.73
N ASP A 462 2.32 1.25 39.27
CA ASP A 462 1.95 1.84 40.56
C ASP A 462 2.29 3.36 40.66
N GLY A 463 2.19 4.08 39.53
CA GLY A 463 2.49 5.50 39.43
C GLY A 463 3.97 5.87 39.36
N GLN A 464 4.88 4.90 39.18
CA GLN A 464 6.31 5.12 38.98
C GLN A 464 6.71 4.83 37.54
N ALA A 465 7.44 5.78 36.93
CA ALA A 465 8.02 5.59 35.60
C ALA A 465 9.19 4.60 35.65
N LEU A 466 9.25 3.70 34.67
CA LEU A 466 10.34 2.76 34.49
C LEU A 466 11.48 3.39 33.69
N ASP A 467 12.69 2.81 33.76
CA ASP A 467 13.75 3.14 32.81
C ASP A 467 13.39 2.68 31.38
N GLU A 468 13.99 3.34 30.38
CA GLU A 468 13.69 3.11 28.95
C GLU A 468 13.84 1.64 28.53
N GLU A 469 14.85 0.93 29.07
CA GLU A 469 15.07 -0.48 28.76
C GLU A 469 13.90 -1.34 29.25
N LYS A 470 13.41 -1.12 30.47
CA LYS A 470 12.25 -1.83 31.02
C LYS A 470 10.95 -1.47 30.30
N GLN A 471 10.79 -0.24 29.82
CA GLN A 471 9.62 0.16 29.03
C GLN A 471 9.56 -0.59 27.69
N ASP A 472 10.70 -0.67 26.99
CA ASP A 472 10.82 -1.44 25.74
C ASP A 472 10.52 -2.93 25.95
N LEU A 473 11.13 -3.51 26.98
CA LEU A 473 10.94 -4.93 27.31
C LEU A 473 9.50 -5.23 27.72
N ARG A 474 8.85 -4.33 28.46
CA ARG A 474 7.42 -4.44 28.80
C ARG A 474 6.55 -4.49 27.56
N THR A 475 6.77 -3.59 26.60
CA THR A 475 5.97 -3.49 25.37
C THR A 475 6.11 -4.76 24.52
N ALA A 476 7.35 -5.24 24.36
CA ALA A 476 7.63 -6.49 23.66
C ALA A 476 6.98 -7.70 24.38
N LEU A 477 7.12 -7.77 25.70
CA LEU A 477 6.60 -8.87 26.49
C LEU A 477 5.07 -8.90 26.51
N TRP A 478 4.43 -7.73 26.63
CA TRP A 478 2.97 -7.60 26.55
C TRP A 478 2.46 -8.20 25.23
N SER A 479 3.04 -7.77 24.11
CA SER A 479 2.63 -8.19 22.77
C SER A 479 2.72 -9.70 22.61
N VAL A 480 3.85 -10.28 23.02
CA VAL A 480 4.08 -11.72 22.91
C VAL A 480 3.16 -12.52 23.84
N LEU A 481 3.01 -12.12 25.10
CA LEU A 481 2.12 -12.81 26.04
C LEU A 481 0.67 -12.78 25.53
N ALA A 482 0.19 -11.64 25.05
CA ALA A 482 -1.18 -11.48 24.55
C ALA A 482 -1.47 -12.35 23.31
N VAL A 483 -0.46 -12.58 22.45
CA VAL A 483 -0.60 -13.52 21.33
C VAL A 483 -0.70 -14.96 21.83
N PHE A 484 0.12 -15.37 22.81
CA PHE A 484 0.09 -16.73 23.34
C PHE A 484 -1.18 -17.09 24.11
N THR A 485 -1.85 -16.12 24.74
CA THR A 485 -3.17 -16.37 25.36
C THR A 485 -4.25 -16.63 24.30
N GLY A 486 -4.07 -16.10 23.09
CA GLY A 486 -5.05 -16.15 22.01
C GLY A 486 -6.24 -15.21 22.22
N GLN A 487 -6.17 -14.27 23.18
CA GLN A 487 -7.29 -13.36 23.48
C GLN A 487 -7.71 -12.50 22.27
N PHE A 488 -6.83 -12.31 21.28
CA PHE A 488 -7.11 -11.60 20.02
C PHE A 488 -7.69 -12.48 18.90
N ASN A 489 -8.14 -13.68 19.24
CA ASN A 489 -8.98 -14.53 18.39
C ASN A 489 -10.44 -14.39 18.86
N GLN A 490 -11.37 -14.11 17.95
CA GLN A 490 -12.79 -13.91 18.26
C GLN A 490 -13.42 -15.06 19.08
N GLU A 491 -13.05 -16.31 18.80
CA GLU A 491 -13.59 -17.49 19.47
C GLU A 491 -13.11 -17.56 20.93
N LEU A 492 -11.81 -17.34 21.15
CA LEU A 492 -11.22 -17.32 22.50
C LEU A 492 -11.63 -16.08 23.30
N ALA A 493 -11.75 -14.93 22.63
CA ALA A 493 -12.23 -13.69 23.24
C ALA A 493 -13.62 -13.86 23.88
N SER A 494 -14.47 -14.71 23.30
CA SER A 494 -15.81 -14.99 23.84
C SER A 494 -15.80 -15.73 25.18
N LEU A 495 -14.69 -16.42 25.51
CA LEU A 495 -14.50 -17.14 26.77
C LEU A 495 -14.12 -16.22 27.94
N CYS A 496 -13.70 -14.99 27.64
CA CYS A 496 -13.30 -14.01 28.65
C CYS A 496 -14.54 -13.46 29.37
N THR A 497 -14.60 -13.60 30.69
CA THR A 497 -15.75 -13.21 31.53
C THR A 497 -15.49 -12.05 32.48
N LYS A 498 -14.22 -11.73 32.75
CA LYS A 498 -13.84 -10.54 33.53
C LYS A 498 -14.15 -9.25 32.78
N ASP A 499 -14.49 -8.19 33.50
CA ASP A 499 -14.70 -6.85 32.91
C ASP A 499 -13.40 -6.06 32.99
N THR A 500 -12.55 -6.29 32.00
CA THR A 500 -11.23 -5.67 31.82
C THR A 500 -11.28 -4.46 30.90
N ARG A 501 -10.28 -3.58 30.94
CA ARG A 501 -10.15 -2.46 29.97
C ARG A 501 -10.10 -2.99 28.54
N TRP A 502 -9.34 -4.07 28.33
CA TRP A 502 -9.31 -4.81 27.07
C TRP A 502 -10.71 -5.24 26.61
N ARG A 503 -11.52 -5.82 27.50
CA ARG A 503 -12.87 -6.29 27.14
C ARG A 503 -13.87 -5.16 26.97
N GLN A 504 -13.73 -4.07 27.71
CA GLN A 504 -14.53 -2.87 27.50
C GLN A 504 -14.27 -2.28 26.11
N ALA A 505 -13.00 -2.20 25.69
CA ALA A 505 -12.62 -1.80 24.34
C ALA A 505 -13.10 -2.78 23.26
N LEU A 506 -13.12 -4.08 23.55
CA LEU A 506 -13.69 -5.09 22.65
C LEU A 506 -15.20 -4.90 22.41
N LYS A 507 -15.97 -4.44 23.42
CA LYS A 507 -17.43 -4.25 23.34
C LYS A 507 -17.85 -3.00 22.55
N THR A 508 -16.94 -2.08 22.26
CA THR A 508 -17.25 -0.80 21.62
C THR A 508 -17.05 -0.88 20.11
N SER A 509 -15.86 -0.57 19.61
CA SER A 509 -15.54 -0.54 18.18
C SER A 509 -14.07 -0.81 17.92
N GLU A 510 -13.73 -1.17 16.68
CA GLU A 510 -12.34 -1.34 16.27
C GLU A 510 -11.51 -0.05 16.45
N ALA A 511 -12.13 1.13 16.26
CA ALA A 511 -11.46 2.41 16.46
C ALA A 511 -11.09 2.62 17.92
N GLU A 512 -12.00 2.36 18.85
CA GLU A 512 -11.73 2.47 20.29
C GLU A 512 -10.67 1.46 20.73
N MET A 513 -10.75 0.21 20.24
CA MET A 513 -9.73 -0.80 20.52
C MET A 513 -8.35 -0.36 20.01
N ARG A 514 -8.31 0.24 18.82
CA ARG A 514 -7.07 0.80 18.25
C ARG A 514 -6.52 1.92 19.12
N ASP A 515 -7.35 2.83 19.60
CA ASP A 515 -6.93 3.96 20.43
C ASP A 515 -6.40 3.48 21.79
N VAL A 516 -7.08 2.51 22.41
CA VAL A 516 -6.64 1.90 23.68
C VAL A 516 -5.33 1.13 23.51
N CYS A 517 -5.15 0.39 22.42
CA CYS A 517 -3.88 -0.25 22.09
C CYS A 517 -2.77 0.77 21.80
N ALA A 518 -3.04 1.81 21.01
CA ALA A 518 -2.08 2.84 20.65
C ALA A 518 -1.59 3.62 21.88
N ALA A 519 -2.49 3.91 22.84
CA ALA A 519 -2.14 4.54 24.11
C ALA A 519 -1.18 3.69 24.96
N ALA A 520 -1.17 2.36 24.76
CA ALA A 520 -0.24 1.43 25.40
C ALA A 520 0.98 1.09 24.53
N GLY A 521 1.20 1.80 23.41
CA GLY A 521 2.32 1.56 22.49
C GLY A 521 2.17 0.30 21.63
N LEU A 522 0.94 -0.21 21.49
CA LEU A 522 0.62 -1.45 20.79
C LEU A 522 -0.04 -1.17 19.45
N ALA A 523 0.37 -1.90 18.41
CA ALA A 523 -0.22 -1.79 17.08
C ALA A 523 -1.43 -2.73 16.94
N PHE A 524 -2.60 -2.15 16.65
CA PHE A 524 -3.86 -2.87 16.42
C PHE A 524 -4.63 -2.30 15.22
N LYS A 525 -5.00 -3.15 14.27
CA LYS A 525 -5.70 -2.74 13.03
C LYS A 525 -6.39 -3.93 12.37
N SER A 526 -7.54 -3.69 11.74
CA SER A 526 -8.36 -4.69 11.06
C SER A 526 -8.71 -5.89 11.96
N GLY A 527 -8.93 -5.64 13.26
CA GLY A 527 -9.22 -6.70 14.22
C GLY A 527 -8.04 -7.55 14.67
N VAL A 528 -6.81 -7.18 14.29
CA VAL A 528 -5.57 -7.94 14.55
C VAL A 528 -4.62 -7.14 15.44
N LEU A 529 -4.05 -7.80 16.46
CA LEU A 529 -2.90 -7.31 17.22
C LEU A 529 -1.61 -7.67 16.47
N TYR A 530 -0.73 -6.71 16.29
CA TYR A 530 0.52 -6.88 15.55
C TYR A 530 1.67 -7.20 16.51
N THR A 531 2.32 -8.35 16.29
CA THR A 531 3.55 -8.75 17.00
C THR A 531 4.64 -9.04 15.97
N HIS A 532 5.78 -8.36 16.09
CA HIS A 532 6.87 -8.40 15.12
C HIS A 532 8.03 -9.30 15.58
N SER A 533 8.87 -9.70 14.62
CA SER A 533 10.14 -10.39 14.87
C SER A 533 11.02 -9.62 15.87
N LEU A 534 10.96 -8.28 15.83
CA LEU A 534 11.70 -7.41 16.73
C LEU A 534 11.30 -7.57 18.21
N HIS A 535 10.03 -7.86 18.52
CA HIS A 535 9.61 -8.14 19.90
C HIS A 535 10.31 -9.40 20.44
N PHE A 536 10.36 -10.47 19.64
CA PHE A 536 11.07 -11.69 20.01
C PHE A 536 12.58 -11.45 20.09
N ALA A 537 13.17 -10.74 19.13
CA ALA A 537 14.59 -10.41 19.14
C ALA A 537 14.97 -9.58 20.38
N ARG A 538 14.12 -8.63 20.79
CA ARG A 538 14.34 -7.80 21.99
C ARG A 538 14.32 -8.63 23.28
N LEU A 539 13.38 -9.57 23.40
CA LEU A 539 13.28 -10.46 24.56
C LEU A 539 14.41 -11.48 24.60
N LEU A 540 14.68 -12.16 23.49
CA LEU A 540 15.72 -13.20 23.39
C LEU A 540 17.14 -12.62 23.46
N GLY A 541 17.34 -11.42 22.93
CA GLY A 541 18.63 -10.72 22.95
C GLY A 541 18.95 -10.02 24.28
N SER A 542 17.98 -9.91 25.20
CA SER A 542 18.21 -9.28 26.50
C SER A 542 18.90 -10.26 27.45
N PRO A 543 20.03 -9.87 28.07
CA PRO A 543 20.72 -10.72 29.06
C PRO A 543 19.92 -10.87 30.36
N VAL A 544 18.91 -10.01 30.60
CA VAL A 544 18.12 -10.00 31.83
C VAL A 544 16.88 -10.89 31.70
N ILE A 545 16.11 -10.74 30.61
CA ILE A 545 14.85 -11.47 30.42
C ILE A 545 14.96 -12.71 29.52
N GLY A 546 16.03 -12.85 28.73
CA GLY A 546 16.15 -13.92 27.73
C GLY A 546 15.95 -15.32 28.31
N THR A 547 16.61 -15.65 29.43
CA THR A 547 16.47 -16.97 30.08
C THR A 547 15.07 -17.21 30.64
N PRO A 548 14.49 -16.32 31.49
CA PRO A 548 13.08 -16.44 31.91
C PRO A 548 12.10 -16.60 30.74
N PHE A 549 12.32 -15.87 29.65
CA PHE A 549 11.45 -15.91 28.47
C PHE A 549 11.56 -17.23 27.71
N VAL A 550 12.76 -17.78 27.55
CA VAL A 550 12.94 -19.12 26.93
C VAL A 550 12.26 -20.22 27.76
N ASN A 551 12.32 -20.14 29.09
CA ASN A 551 11.62 -21.10 29.96
C ASN A 551 10.10 -21.03 29.78
N PHE A 552 9.53 -19.82 29.75
CA PHE A 552 8.12 -19.59 29.44
C PHE A 552 7.73 -20.21 28.08
N LEU A 553 8.52 -19.95 27.03
CA LEU A 553 8.27 -20.52 25.70
C LEU A 553 8.30 -22.06 25.71
N GLY A 554 9.24 -22.65 26.46
CA GLY A 554 9.33 -24.10 26.66
C GLY A 554 8.07 -24.67 27.30
N THR A 555 7.62 -24.07 28.42
CA THR A 555 6.41 -24.49 29.14
C THR A 555 5.14 -24.37 28.27
N VAL A 556 4.98 -23.28 27.52
CA VAL A 556 3.84 -23.09 26.60
C VAL A 556 3.88 -24.07 25.42
N SER A 557 5.06 -24.30 24.84
CA SER A 557 5.25 -25.25 23.74
C SER A 557 4.90 -26.68 24.14
N GLU A 558 5.39 -27.14 25.30
CA GLU A 558 5.05 -28.46 25.85
C GLU A 558 3.55 -28.62 26.08
N TYR A 559 2.88 -27.57 26.56
CA TYR A 559 1.44 -27.58 26.77
C TYR A 559 0.66 -27.74 25.47
N PHE A 560 0.98 -26.94 24.45
CA PHE A 560 0.27 -27.03 23.17
C PHE A 560 0.58 -28.33 22.42
N ALA A 561 1.76 -28.91 22.61
CA ALA A 561 2.08 -30.25 22.12
C ALA A 561 1.24 -31.34 22.81
N ALA A 562 1.02 -31.22 24.12
CA ALA A 562 0.20 -32.17 24.89
C ALA A 562 -1.31 -31.99 24.66
N TYR A 563 -1.77 -30.77 24.38
CA TYR A 563 -3.18 -30.42 24.21
C TYR A 563 -3.43 -29.70 22.87
N PRO A 564 -3.23 -30.36 21.72
CA PRO A 564 -3.29 -29.73 20.40
C PRO A 564 -4.66 -29.11 20.08
N ALA A 565 -5.75 -29.68 20.61
CA ALA A 565 -7.09 -29.12 20.45
C ALA A 565 -7.26 -27.71 21.08
N LYS A 566 -6.41 -27.34 22.05
CA LYS A 566 -6.39 -26.00 22.65
C LYS A 566 -5.51 -25.01 21.88
N ALA A 567 -4.67 -25.51 20.98
CA ALA A 567 -3.76 -24.71 20.14
C ALA A 567 -4.30 -24.49 18.72
N GLN A 568 -4.99 -25.48 18.16
CA GLN A 568 -5.47 -25.51 16.77
C GLN A 568 -6.84 -24.86 16.59
N ILE A 569 -7.06 -23.70 17.21
CA ILE A 569 -8.29 -22.93 17.04
C ILE A 569 -8.11 -22.03 15.81
N PRO A 570 -8.98 -22.13 14.78
CA PRO A 570 -8.88 -21.30 13.58
C PRO A 570 -8.83 -19.81 13.93
N TYR A 571 -7.88 -19.09 13.35
CA TYR A 571 -7.76 -17.66 13.61
C TYR A 571 -8.95 -16.89 13.01
N LYS A 572 -9.56 -16.03 13.84
CA LYS A 572 -10.60 -15.07 13.44
C LYS A 572 -10.31 -13.72 14.09
N PRO A 573 -10.25 -12.61 13.32
CA PRO A 573 -10.01 -11.28 13.87
C PRO A 573 -11.16 -10.85 14.78
N LEU A 574 -10.87 -9.99 15.77
CA LEU A 574 -11.85 -9.55 16.77
C LEU A 574 -13.02 -8.75 16.17
N PHE A 575 -12.72 -7.94 15.16
CA PHE A 575 -13.68 -7.13 14.43
C PHE A 575 -13.61 -7.56 12.96
N SER A 576 -14.60 -8.34 12.54
CA SER A 576 -14.75 -8.91 11.19
C SER A 576 -15.89 -8.26 10.45
#